data_AF-A0A2Z3GLK2-F1
#
_entry.id   AF-A0A2Z3GLK2-F1
#
_cell.length_a   1.000
_cell.length_b   1.000
_cell.length_c   1.000
_cell.angle_alpha   90.00
_cell.angle_beta   90.00
_cell.angle_gamma   90.00
#
_symmetry.space_group_name_H-M   'P 1'
#
loop_
_entity.id
_entity.type
_entity.pdbx_description
1 polymer ?
#
loop_
_entity_poly.entity_id
_entity_poly.type
_entity_poly.pdbx_seq_one_letter_code
_entity_poly.pdbx_strand_id
1 'polypeptide(L)'
;MRSWTYLHGEVWASESMPLGATVKVGVRPAYLVLGAALAPTGHHHGAAWGVGLGTAGRARGRFTPSLDLLLWWLNGDDDGVGRTQLTQLRPQLAWQLKQGGRWQLVGGPTLNLATARRTLGARPRWHVGQDQWLWFESLDDQPLLRLWPGVQLGLRF
;
A
#
# COMPACT_ATOMS: atom_id res chain seq x y z
N MET A 1 18.39 8.68 26.13
CA MET A 1 18.85 8.99 24.74
C MET A 1 17.66 9.02 23.79
N ARG A 2 17.68 9.81 22.72
CA ARG A 2 16.73 9.62 21.59
C ARG A 2 17.30 8.53 20.68
N SER A 3 16.53 7.48 20.42
CA SER A 3 16.88 6.55 19.34
C SER A 3 16.76 7.26 17.99
N TRP A 4 17.82 7.19 17.18
CA TRP A 4 17.79 7.61 15.78
C TRP A 4 17.14 6.54 14.90
N THR A 5 17.33 5.27 15.27
CA THR A 5 16.76 4.09 14.62
C THR A 5 15.23 4.14 14.66
N TYR A 6 14.63 3.92 13.50
CA TYR A 6 13.21 3.69 13.29
C TYR A 6 13.03 2.21 12.94
N LEU A 7 12.34 1.45 13.78
CA LEU A 7 11.97 0.06 13.54
C LEU A 7 10.54 -0.14 14.01
N HIS A 8 9.65 -0.51 13.10
CA HIS A 8 8.24 -0.74 13.39
C HIS A 8 7.67 -1.86 12.51
N GLY A 9 6.73 -2.63 13.07
CA GLY A 9 5.83 -3.47 12.27
C GLY A 9 4.49 -2.74 12.06
N GLU A 10 3.87 -2.91 10.90
CA GLU A 10 2.46 -2.59 10.67
C GLU A 10 1.72 -3.81 10.14
N VAL A 11 0.51 -4.07 10.65
CA VAL A 11 -0.49 -4.96 10.02
C VAL A 11 -1.76 -4.14 9.77
N TRP A 12 -2.35 -4.25 8.60
CA TRP A 12 -3.41 -3.35 8.13
C TRP A 12 -4.31 -4.04 7.09
N ALA A 13 -5.47 -3.44 6.87
CA ALA A 13 -6.37 -3.75 5.77
C ALA A 13 -6.61 -2.47 4.95
N SER A 14 -6.76 -2.60 3.64
CA SER A 14 -7.26 -1.54 2.77
C SER A 14 -8.31 -2.09 1.81
N GLU A 15 -8.95 -1.17 1.11
CA GLU A 15 -9.60 -1.38 -0.19
C GLU A 15 -8.83 -2.39 -1.06
N SER A 16 -7.62 -2.04 -1.45
CA SER A 16 -6.87 -2.68 -2.55
C SER A 16 -6.21 -3.98 -2.13
N MET A 17 -6.05 -4.19 -0.82
CA MET A 17 -5.34 -5.29 -0.20
C MET A 17 -6.04 -5.63 1.13
N PRO A 18 -6.96 -6.62 1.14
CA PRO A 18 -7.75 -6.97 2.32
C PRO A 18 -6.93 -7.31 3.56
N LEU A 19 -5.71 -7.84 3.38
CA LEU A 19 -4.76 -8.05 4.46
C LEU A 19 -3.33 -7.71 4.00
N GLY A 20 -2.69 -6.74 4.65
CA GLY A 20 -1.33 -6.31 4.38
C GLY A 20 -0.47 -6.24 5.66
N ALA A 21 0.81 -6.53 5.52
CA ALA A 21 1.82 -6.42 6.56
C ALA A 21 3.07 -5.71 6.01
N THR A 22 3.68 -4.84 6.81
CA THR A 22 4.95 -4.19 6.46
C THR A 22 5.91 -4.10 7.64
N VAL A 23 7.21 -4.19 7.35
CA VAL A 23 8.29 -3.80 8.27
C VAL A 23 8.88 -2.48 7.78
N LYS A 24 9.00 -1.52 8.70
CA LYS A 24 9.58 -0.20 8.46
C LYS A 24 10.90 -0.09 9.20
N VAL A 25 12.00 0.13 8.49
CA VAL A 25 13.37 0.12 9.03
C VAL A 25 14.22 1.27 8.47
N GLY A 26 14.91 2.03 9.34
CA GLY A 26 15.78 3.12 8.91
C GLY A 26 16.20 4.06 10.04
N VAL A 27 16.47 5.32 9.70
CA VAL A 27 16.91 6.37 10.64
C VAL A 27 16.17 7.68 10.37
N ARG A 28 15.62 8.30 11.42
CA ARG A 28 14.80 9.51 11.27
C ARG A 28 15.59 10.62 10.55
N PRO A 29 15.02 11.26 9.51
CA PRO A 29 13.60 11.32 9.18
C PRO A 29 13.04 10.25 8.24
N ALA A 30 13.84 9.30 7.72
CA ALA A 30 13.42 8.40 6.64
C ALA A 30 13.54 6.90 7.00
N TYR A 31 12.77 6.05 6.31
CA TYR A 31 12.87 4.60 6.44
C TYR A 31 12.57 3.88 5.12
N LEU A 32 13.14 2.69 4.96
CA LEU A 32 12.71 1.68 4.01
C LEU A 32 11.41 1.05 4.52
N VAL A 33 10.51 0.71 3.61
CA VAL A 33 9.35 -0.15 3.86
C VAL A 33 9.54 -1.44 3.06
N LEU A 34 9.37 -2.58 3.71
CA LEU A 34 9.26 -3.89 3.07
C LEU A 34 7.88 -4.45 3.39
N GLY A 35 7.18 -5.02 2.40
CA GLY A 35 5.77 -5.41 2.54
C GLY A 35 5.41 -6.72 1.87
N ALA A 36 4.41 -7.39 2.47
CA ALA A 36 3.67 -8.49 1.86
C ALA A 36 2.17 -8.27 2.11
N ALA A 37 1.34 -8.68 1.16
CA ALA A 37 -0.11 -8.61 1.28
C ALA A 37 -0.79 -9.79 0.59
N LEU A 38 -2.03 -10.09 1.01
CA LEU A 38 -2.85 -11.17 0.49
C LEU A 38 -4.23 -10.62 0.14
N ALA A 39 -4.73 -11.03 -1.02
CA ALA A 39 -6.13 -10.93 -1.39
C ALA A 39 -6.72 -12.35 -1.34
N PRO A 40 -7.29 -12.78 -0.20
CA PRO A 40 -7.87 -14.12 -0.06
C PRO A 40 -9.24 -14.24 -0.72
N THR A 41 -9.93 -13.11 -0.95
CA THR A 41 -11.33 -13.04 -1.40
C THR A 41 -11.56 -11.84 -2.31
N GLY A 42 -12.23 -12.05 -3.44
CA GLY A 42 -12.58 -11.01 -4.42
C GLY A 42 -12.06 -11.36 -5.81
N HIS A 43 -12.23 -10.46 -6.78
CA HIS A 43 -11.73 -10.65 -8.16
C HIS A 43 -10.20 -10.65 -8.27
N HIS A 44 -9.49 -10.41 -7.16
CA HIS A 44 -8.07 -10.70 -7.00
C HIS A 44 -7.89 -11.85 -6.02
N HIS A 45 -7.45 -12.99 -6.54
CA HIS A 45 -6.86 -14.06 -5.74
C HIS A 45 -5.35 -14.01 -5.96
N GLY A 46 -4.60 -13.60 -4.93
CA GLY A 46 -3.18 -13.35 -5.12
C GLY A 46 -2.40 -12.96 -3.88
N ALA A 47 -1.09 -13.12 -4.01
CA ALA A 47 -0.10 -12.65 -3.04
C ALA A 47 0.70 -11.50 -3.65
N ALA A 48 0.78 -10.39 -2.94
CA ALA A 48 1.58 -9.25 -3.33
C ALA A 48 2.80 -9.10 -2.40
N TRP A 49 3.89 -8.60 -2.96
CA TRP A 49 5.07 -8.18 -2.22
C TRP A 49 5.49 -6.80 -2.72
N GLY A 50 6.09 -6.00 -1.85
CA GLY A 50 6.39 -4.61 -2.16
C GLY A 50 7.54 -4.04 -1.38
N VAL A 51 8.10 -2.98 -1.94
CA VAL A 51 9.16 -2.18 -1.32
C VAL A 51 8.81 -0.70 -1.43
N GLY A 52 9.34 0.11 -0.53
CA GLY A 52 9.05 1.55 -0.56
C GLY A 52 9.94 2.36 0.34
N LEU A 53 9.66 3.65 0.36
CA LEU A 53 10.30 4.62 1.25
C LEU A 53 9.21 5.36 2.02
N GLY A 54 9.51 5.77 3.25
CA GLY A 54 8.60 6.61 4.01
C GLY A 54 9.29 7.51 5.01
N THR A 55 8.49 8.38 5.62
CA THR A 55 8.95 9.48 6.48
C THR A 55 8.40 9.39 7.89
N ALA A 56 9.29 9.49 8.88
CA ALA A 56 8.97 9.47 10.29
C ALA A 56 8.77 10.91 10.81
N GLY A 57 7.52 11.38 10.78
CA GLY A 57 7.16 12.70 11.30
C GLY A 57 7.44 12.86 12.80
N ARG A 58 7.50 14.11 13.26
CA ARG A 58 7.63 14.42 14.69
C ARG A 58 6.29 14.18 15.39
N ALA A 59 6.30 13.36 16.45
CA ALA A 59 5.11 13.13 17.27
C ALA A 59 4.60 14.43 17.91
N ARG A 60 3.28 14.64 17.87
CA ARG A 60 2.54 15.71 18.55
C ARG A 60 1.56 15.05 19.53
N GLY A 61 1.87 15.09 20.82
CA GLY A 61 1.14 14.33 21.82
C GLY A 61 1.18 12.82 21.52
N ARG A 62 0.01 12.19 21.41
CA ARG A 62 -0.16 10.76 21.07
C ARG A 62 -0.14 10.46 19.57
N PHE A 63 -0.03 11.48 18.71
CA PHE A 63 -0.16 11.33 17.25
C PHE A 63 1.19 11.49 16.53
N THR A 64 1.49 10.61 15.58
CA THR A 64 2.69 10.67 14.73
C THR A 64 2.27 10.58 13.26
N PRO A 65 2.41 11.66 12.46
CA PRO A 65 2.19 11.58 11.03
C PRO A 65 3.34 10.85 10.33
N SER A 66 3.02 10.14 9.25
CA SER A 66 4.00 9.56 8.33
C SER A 66 3.47 9.62 6.90
N LEU A 67 4.36 9.62 5.92
CA LEU A 67 4.03 9.47 4.51
C LEU A 67 4.89 8.33 3.94
N ASP A 68 4.27 7.27 3.42
CA ASP A 68 4.97 6.25 2.64
C ASP A 68 4.64 6.38 1.15
N LEU A 69 5.57 5.92 0.31
CA LEU A 69 5.35 5.57 -1.08
C LEU A 69 5.86 4.13 -1.27
N LEU A 70 4.98 3.21 -1.69
CA LEU A 70 5.33 1.82 -1.99
C LEU A 70 5.08 1.48 -3.45
N LEU A 71 5.92 0.59 -3.98
CA LEU A 71 5.70 -0.16 -5.20
C LEU A 71 5.43 -1.62 -4.82
N TRP A 72 4.28 -2.13 -5.22
CA TRP A 72 3.87 -3.52 -5.07
C TRP A 72 3.90 -4.25 -6.41
N TRP A 73 4.34 -5.50 -6.39
CA TRP A 73 4.13 -6.46 -7.48
C TRP A 73 3.04 -7.44 -7.06
N LEU A 74 2.01 -7.54 -7.89
CA LEU A 74 0.86 -8.41 -7.63
C LEU A 74 1.10 -9.73 -8.35
N ASN A 75 1.07 -10.86 -7.63
CA ASN A 75 1.08 -12.18 -8.23
C ASN A 75 -0.36 -12.73 -8.15
N GLY A 76 -1.04 -12.81 -9.29
CA GLY A 76 -2.40 -13.31 -9.47
C GLY A 76 -2.72 -13.48 -10.95
N ASP A 77 -3.69 -14.35 -11.27
CA ASP A 77 -3.94 -14.82 -12.64
C ASP A 77 -4.96 -13.93 -13.40
N ASP A 78 -4.52 -12.73 -13.83
CA ASP A 78 -5.30 -11.87 -14.75
C ASP A 78 -5.14 -12.34 -16.22
N ASP A 79 -6.15 -13.02 -16.77
CA ASP A 79 -6.20 -13.51 -18.16
C ASP A 79 -5.84 -12.43 -19.21
N GLY A 80 -4.78 -12.68 -19.98
CA GLY A 80 -4.34 -11.80 -21.07
C GLY A 80 -3.63 -10.52 -20.60
N VAL A 81 -3.20 -10.46 -19.34
CA VAL A 81 -2.48 -9.33 -18.75
C VAL A 81 -1.09 -9.80 -18.26
N GLY A 82 -0.06 -9.00 -18.52
CA GLY A 82 1.29 -9.22 -18.00
C GLY A 82 1.49 -8.60 -16.61
N ARG A 83 2.58 -8.99 -15.92
CA ARG A 83 2.94 -8.60 -14.54
C ARG A 83 2.42 -7.22 -14.10
N THR A 84 1.34 -7.22 -13.32
CA THR A 84 0.72 -6.02 -12.75
C THR A 84 1.56 -5.44 -11.60
N GLN A 85 1.57 -4.11 -11.51
CA GLN A 85 2.18 -3.34 -10.44
C GLN A 85 1.17 -2.37 -9.83
N LEU A 86 1.27 -2.13 -8.53
CA LEU A 86 0.50 -1.09 -7.82
C LEU A 86 1.48 -0.13 -7.12
N THR A 87 1.50 1.12 -7.54
CA THR A 87 2.14 2.21 -6.80
C THR A 87 1.12 2.78 -5.81
N GLN A 88 1.48 2.89 -4.54
CA GLN A 88 0.58 3.36 -3.49
C GLN A 88 1.24 4.46 -2.64
N LEU A 89 0.64 5.65 -2.65
CA LEU A 89 0.99 6.75 -1.75
C LEU A 89 0.11 6.68 -0.49
N ARG A 90 0.73 6.72 0.70
CA ARG A 90 0.07 6.48 1.99
C ARG A 90 0.31 7.63 2.98
N PRO A 91 -0.44 8.74 2.92
CA PRO A 91 -0.53 9.68 4.04
C PRO A 91 -1.15 8.99 5.25
N GLN A 92 -0.38 8.82 6.33
CA GLN A 92 -0.76 8.09 7.53
C GLN A 92 -0.75 8.97 8.77
N LEU A 93 -1.69 8.72 9.69
CA LEU A 93 -1.63 9.17 11.06
C LEU A 93 -1.61 7.96 11.99
N ALA A 94 -0.61 7.87 12.86
CA ALA A 94 -0.52 6.83 13.89
C ALA A 94 -0.83 7.41 15.28
N TRP A 95 -1.81 6.83 15.96
CA TRP A 95 -2.33 7.23 17.27
C TRP A 95 -1.96 6.18 18.32
N GLN A 96 -1.08 6.54 19.26
CA GLN A 96 -0.69 5.67 20.37
C GLN A 96 -1.91 5.33 21.26
N LEU A 97 -2.16 4.02 21.48
CA LEU A 97 -3.28 3.54 22.32
C LEU A 97 -3.10 3.90 23.80
N LYS A 98 -1.86 3.96 24.27
CA LYS A 98 -1.44 4.52 25.57
C LYS A 98 -0.27 5.45 25.32
N GLN A 99 -0.22 6.61 25.99
CA GLN A 99 0.90 7.55 25.84
C GLN A 99 2.22 6.88 26.22
N GLY A 100 3.20 6.90 25.32
CA GLY A 100 4.48 6.20 25.48
C GLY A 100 4.44 4.69 25.24
N GLY A 101 3.28 4.12 24.88
CA GLY A 101 3.14 2.71 24.50
C GLY A 101 3.59 2.43 23.06
N ARG A 102 4.02 1.19 22.79
CA ARG A 102 4.42 0.74 21.45
C ARG A 102 3.26 0.69 20.45
N TRP A 103 2.10 0.20 20.90
CA TRP A 103 0.92 -0.03 20.08
C TRP A 103 0.24 1.27 19.64
N GLN A 104 0.02 1.42 18.33
CA GLN A 104 -0.61 2.59 17.71
C GLN A 104 -1.65 2.11 16.69
N LEU A 105 -2.85 2.70 16.69
CA LEU A 105 -3.74 2.59 15.53
C LEU A 105 -3.16 3.45 14.41
N VAL A 106 -3.00 2.90 13.21
CA VAL A 106 -2.47 3.62 12.05
C VAL A 106 -3.48 3.56 10.91
N GLY A 107 -3.76 4.69 10.28
CA GLY A 107 -4.70 4.77 9.17
C GLY A 107 -4.58 6.07 8.40
N GLY A 108 -5.34 6.17 7.32
CA GLY A 108 -5.38 7.35 6.46
C GLY A 108 -5.88 7.03 5.04
N PRO A 109 -5.95 8.04 4.16
CA PRO A 109 -6.20 7.83 2.75
C PRO A 109 -5.02 7.10 2.08
N THR A 110 -5.30 6.55 0.90
CA THR A 110 -4.31 6.04 -0.05
C THR A 110 -4.61 6.60 -1.43
N LEU A 111 -3.58 6.87 -2.22
CA LEU A 111 -3.74 7.07 -3.67
C LEU A 111 -3.09 5.88 -4.38
N ASN A 112 -3.90 5.17 -5.16
CA ASN A 112 -3.56 3.90 -5.78
C ASN A 112 -3.43 4.09 -7.29
N LEU A 113 -2.24 3.84 -7.84
CA LEU A 113 -1.98 3.80 -9.28
C LEU A 113 -1.57 2.38 -9.67
N ALA A 114 -2.51 1.62 -10.23
CA ALA A 114 -2.21 0.33 -10.83
C ALA A 114 -1.74 0.52 -12.28
N THR A 115 -0.78 -0.31 -12.69
CA THR A 115 -0.24 -0.34 -14.05
C THR A 115 -0.04 -1.79 -14.48
N ALA A 116 -0.35 -2.11 -15.74
CA ALA A 116 -0.12 -3.44 -16.30
C ALA A 116 0.21 -3.37 -17.80
N ARG A 117 0.77 -4.44 -18.36
CA ARG A 117 0.98 -4.56 -19.82
C ARG A 117 -0.07 -5.50 -20.41
N ARG A 118 -0.65 -5.13 -21.55
CA ARG A 118 -1.63 -5.97 -22.24
C ARG A 118 -0.90 -7.02 -23.09
N THR A 119 -1.28 -8.29 -22.97
CA THR A 119 -0.79 -9.35 -23.85
C THR A 119 -1.45 -9.23 -25.23
N LEU A 120 -0.64 -9.34 -26.29
CA LEU A 120 -1.13 -9.21 -27.67
C LEU A 120 -2.15 -10.32 -28.00
N GLY A 121 -3.19 -9.96 -28.76
CA GLY A 121 -4.26 -10.89 -29.18
C GLY A 121 -5.46 -10.98 -28.25
N ALA A 122 -5.36 -10.59 -26.97
CA ALA A 122 -6.46 -10.62 -26.01
C ALA A 122 -7.17 -9.27 -25.82
N ARG A 123 -8.42 -9.30 -25.36
CA ARG A 123 -9.09 -8.19 -24.68
C ARG A 123 -8.79 -8.35 -23.18
N PRO A 124 -8.09 -7.40 -22.52
CA PRO A 124 -7.49 -7.65 -21.21
C PRO A 124 -8.56 -7.82 -20.14
N ARG A 125 -8.54 -8.94 -19.41
CA ARG A 125 -9.33 -9.14 -18.19
C ARG A 125 -8.49 -8.71 -16.99
N TRP A 126 -8.39 -7.40 -16.81
CA TRP A 126 -7.65 -6.81 -15.71
C TRP A 126 -8.61 -6.43 -14.59
N HIS A 127 -8.59 -7.17 -13.47
CA HIS A 127 -9.58 -6.94 -12.41
C HIS A 127 -9.11 -5.92 -11.35
N VAL A 128 -7.85 -5.45 -11.40
CA VAL A 128 -7.27 -4.61 -10.33
C VAL A 128 -7.96 -3.25 -10.27
N GLY A 129 -8.55 -2.93 -9.12
CA GLY A 129 -9.28 -1.68 -8.91
C GLY A 129 -10.58 -1.56 -9.73
N GLN A 130 -11.06 -2.63 -10.37
CA GLN A 130 -12.29 -2.56 -11.20
C GLN A 130 -13.53 -2.16 -10.38
N ASP A 131 -13.58 -2.60 -9.12
CA ASP A 131 -14.73 -2.44 -8.22
C ASP A 131 -14.67 -1.08 -7.47
N GLN A 132 -13.84 -0.13 -7.94
CA GLN A 132 -13.50 1.11 -7.24
C GLN A 132 -13.91 2.38 -7.98
N TRP A 133 -13.94 3.50 -7.24
CA TRP A 133 -14.20 4.82 -7.81
C TRP A 133 -12.97 5.36 -8.56
N LEU A 134 -12.80 4.90 -9.79
CA LEU A 134 -11.71 5.31 -10.68
C LEU A 134 -11.78 6.83 -10.97
N TRP A 135 -10.68 7.53 -10.71
CA TRP A 135 -10.44 8.91 -11.14
C TRP A 135 -9.85 8.98 -12.55
N PHE A 136 -9.14 7.92 -12.97
CA PHE A 136 -8.63 7.76 -14.32
C PHE A 136 -8.53 6.28 -14.66
N GLU A 137 -8.86 5.94 -15.90
CA GLU A 137 -8.64 4.63 -16.52
C GLU A 137 -8.14 4.85 -17.96
N SER A 138 -7.14 4.06 -18.38
CA SER A 138 -6.91 3.78 -19.80
C SER A 138 -6.69 2.28 -20.00
N LEU A 139 -7.47 1.71 -20.92
CA LEU A 139 -7.40 0.29 -21.32
C LEU A 139 -7.00 0.10 -22.79
N ASP A 140 -7.00 1.18 -23.58
CA ASP A 140 -6.64 1.17 -25.00
C ASP A 140 -5.14 1.44 -25.22
N ASP A 141 -4.49 2.15 -24.29
CA ASP A 141 -3.04 2.39 -24.29
C ASP A 141 -2.22 1.16 -23.81
N GLN A 142 -0.92 1.21 -24.10
CA GLN A 142 0.11 0.38 -23.44
C GLN A 142 1.05 1.33 -22.67
N PRO A 143 1.14 1.27 -21.32
CA PRO A 143 0.50 0.33 -20.41
C PRO A 143 -0.99 0.62 -20.14
N LEU A 144 -1.69 -0.40 -19.63
CA LEU A 144 -2.99 -0.26 -18.96
C LEU A 144 -2.79 0.51 -17.65
N LEU A 145 -3.68 1.46 -17.33
CA LEU A 145 -3.57 2.35 -16.17
C LEU A 145 -4.91 2.50 -15.44
N ARG A 146 -4.87 2.47 -14.10
CA ARG A 146 -6.01 2.83 -13.22
C ARG A 146 -5.53 3.65 -12.03
N LEU A 147 -6.19 4.78 -11.79
CA LEU A 147 -5.94 5.66 -10.64
C LEU A 147 -7.21 5.78 -9.80
N TRP A 148 -7.13 5.55 -8.49
CA TRP A 148 -8.27 5.74 -7.58
C TRP A 148 -7.83 6.11 -6.16
N PRO A 149 -8.67 6.83 -5.40
CA PRO A 149 -8.48 7.02 -3.97
C PRO A 149 -8.96 5.78 -3.21
N GLY A 150 -8.28 5.46 -2.11
CA GLY A 150 -8.72 4.41 -1.19
C GLY A 150 -8.48 4.81 0.26
N VAL A 151 -8.75 3.91 1.20
CA VAL A 151 -8.49 4.08 2.63
C VAL A 151 -7.85 2.83 3.23
N GLN A 152 -7.14 3.00 4.33
CA GLN A 152 -6.52 1.91 5.09
C GLN A 152 -6.61 2.13 6.60
N LEU A 153 -6.64 1.04 7.35
CA LEU A 153 -6.62 1.01 8.81
C LEU A 153 -5.84 -0.21 9.32
N GLY A 154 -5.12 -0.06 10.42
CA GLY A 154 -4.31 -1.11 11.00
C GLY A 154 -3.68 -0.78 12.34
N LEU A 155 -2.73 -1.62 12.76
CA LEU A 155 -1.97 -1.52 14.00
C LEU A 155 -0.47 -1.45 13.69
N ARG A 156 0.21 -0.48 14.30
CA ARG A 156 1.67 -0.35 14.35
C ARG A 156 2.20 -0.75 15.73
N PHE A 157 3.35 -1.40 15.78
CA PHE A 157 4.03 -1.83 17.03
C PHE A 157 5.54 -1.56 17.01
#